data_AF-A0A1M7YK18-F1
#
_entry.id   AF-A0A1M7YK18-F1
#
_cell.length_a   1.000
_cell.length_b   1.000
_cell.length_c   1.000
_cell.angle_alpha   90.00
_cell.angle_beta   90.00
_cell.angle_gamma   90.00
#
_symmetry.space_group_name_H-M   'P 1'
#
loop_
_entity.id
_entity.type
_entity.pdbx_description
1 polymer ?
#
loop_
_entity_poly.entity_id
_entity_poly.type
_entity_poly.pdbx_seq_one_letter_code
_entity_poly.pdbx_strand_id
1 'polypeptide(L)'
;MNTLSLDQAVDQHIYSDVSAQVRRELEAQSFVADDIAEAITRCGDDDRDEITVYQWWTVSERFATVAANTDEVIVKTPFGIVWGRQTCGQAIAQDPNVQDIFNAMDGI
;
A
#
# COMPACT_ATOMS: atom_id res chain seq x y z
N MET A 1 -29.63 12.09 6.32
CA MET A 1 -28.50 11.16 6.14
C MET A 1 -27.58 11.78 5.12
N ASN A 2 -26.38 12.24 5.52
CA ASN A 2 -25.41 12.76 4.58
C ASN A 2 -24.82 11.58 3.81
N THR A 3 -25.24 11.43 2.56
CA THR A 3 -24.54 10.57 1.60
C THR A 3 -23.18 11.20 1.36
N LEU A 4 -22.13 10.62 1.94
CA LEU A 4 -20.76 10.90 1.51
C LEU A 4 -20.70 10.63 0.01
N SER A 5 -20.04 11.52 -0.73
CA SER A 5 -19.70 11.21 -2.12
C SER A 5 -18.89 9.90 -2.16
N LEU A 6 -18.99 9.14 -3.25
CA LEU A 6 -18.26 7.88 -3.41
C LEU A 6 -16.76 8.08 -3.11
N ASP A 7 -16.19 9.18 -3.60
CA ASP A 7 -14.80 9.57 -3.39
C ASP A 7 -14.49 9.76 -1.89
N GLN A 8 -15.34 10.46 -1.14
CA GLN A 8 -15.16 10.65 0.29
C GLN A 8 -15.30 9.35 1.09
N ALA A 9 -16.19 8.44 0.68
CA ALA A 9 -16.34 7.14 1.32
C ALA A 9 -15.12 6.24 1.06
N VAL A 10 -14.58 6.27 -0.16
CA VAL A 10 -13.36 5.55 -0.53
C VAL A 10 -12.15 6.10 0.22
N ASP A 11 -11.97 7.43 0.21
CA ASP A 11 -10.88 8.08 0.95
C ASP A 11 -10.94 7.78 2.44
N GLN A 12 -12.12 7.84 3.04
CA GLN A 12 -12.29 7.56 4.47
C GLN A 12 -11.98 6.10 4.79
N HIS A 13 -12.46 5.15 3.98
CA HIS A 13 -12.18 3.73 4.21
C HIS A 13 -10.68 3.41 4.11
N ILE A 14 -10.02 3.92 3.08
CA ILE A 14 -8.60 3.64 2.84
C ILE A 14 -7.72 4.33 3.88
N TYR A 15 -7.92 5.63 4.09
CA TYR A 15 -7.06 6.42 4.96
C TYR A 15 -7.34 6.17 6.44
N SER A 16 -8.61 6.08 6.83
CA SER A 16 -8.97 5.96 8.25
C SER A 16 -9.02 4.51 8.72
N ASP A 17 -9.57 3.59 7.92
CA ASP A 17 -9.83 2.23 8.42
C ASP A 17 -8.65 1.31 8.14
N VAL A 18 -8.18 1.26 6.89
CA VAL A 18 -7.09 0.34 6.49
C VAL A 18 -5.76 0.75 7.11
N SER A 19 -5.35 2.01 6.96
CA SER A 19 -4.08 2.48 7.52
C SER A 19 -4.04 2.41 9.06
N ALA A 20 -5.17 2.68 9.74
CA ALA A 20 -5.23 2.55 11.19
C ALA A 20 -5.28 1.10 11.67
N GLN A 21 -5.86 0.18 10.88
CA GLN A 21 -5.81 -1.24 11.20
C GLN A 21 -4.37 -1.76 11.08
N VAL A 22 -3.67 -1.46 9.99
CA VAL A 22 -2.27 -1.89 9.80
C VAL A 22 -1.38 -1.38 10.93
N ARG A 23 -1.53 -0.11 11.32
CA ARG A 23 -0.78 0.46 12.46
C ARG A 23 -1.06 -0.26 13.78
N ARG A 24 -2.33 -0.60 14.05
CA ARG A 24 -2.70 -1.36 15.25
C ARG A 24 -2.08 -2.76 15.27
N GLU A 25 -2.07 -3.45 14.13
CA GLU A 25 -1.44 -4.79 14.03
C GLU A 25 0.08 -4.72 14.26
N LEU A 26 0.75 -3.70 13.71
CA LEU A 26 2.18 -3.43 13.93
C LEU A 26 2.50 -3.22 15.41
N GLU A 27 1.71 -2.39 16.09
CA GLU A 27 1.90 -2.10 17.53
C GLU A 27 1.58 -3.33 18.41
N ALA A 28 0.67 -4.20 17.97
CA ALA A 28 0.25 -5.39 18.71
C ALA A 28 1.18 -6.61 18.55
N GLN A 29 2.25 -6.54 17.73
CA GLN A 29 3.14 -7.67 17.40
C GLN A 29 2.37 -8.91 16.92
N SER A 30 1.31 -8.68 16.13
CA SER A 30 0.53 -9.72 15.46
C SER A 30 1.35 -10.40 14.35
N PHE A 31 0.96 -11.59 13.88
CA PHE A 31 1.66 -12.25 12.77
C PHE A 31 1.75 -11.36 11.52
N VAL A 32 0.77 -10.47 11.33
CA VAL A 32 0.73 -9.50 10.22
C VAL A 32 1.88 -8.48 10.35
N ALA A 33 2.34 -8.17 11.56
CA ALA A 33 3.45 -7.25 11.78
C ALA A 33 4.78 -7.81 11.27
N ASP A 34 5.02 -9.11 11.47
CA ASP A 34 6.21 -9.80 10.98
C ASP A 34 6.22 -9.82 9.44
N ASP A 35 5.08 -10.15 8.81
CA ASP A 35 4.94 -10.14 7.35
C ASP A 35 5.15 -8.74 6.75
N ILE A 36 4.65 -7.69 7.43
CA ILE A 36 4.87 -6.30 7.01
C ILE A 36 6.35 -5.91 7.14
N ALA A 37 6.98 -6.24 8.26
CA ALA A 37 8.39 -5.95 8.49
C ALA A 37 9.28 -6.69 7.48
N GLU A 38 8.98 -7.95 7.16
CA GLU A 38 9.68 -8.71 6.13
C GLU A 38 9.50 -8.05 4.76
N ALA A 39 8.29 -7.67 4.38
CA ALA A 39 8.03 -7.03 3.09
C ALA A 39 8.77 -5.69 2.94
N ILE A 40 8.78 -4.86 3.99
CA ILE A 40 9.55 -3.60 4.03
C ILE A 40 11.05 -3.89 3.88
N THR A 41 11.56 -4.89 4.60
CA THR A 41 12.97 -5.29 4.55
C THR A 41 13.37 -5.81 3.18
N ARG A 42 12.51 -6.58 2.50
CA ARG A 42 12.79 -7.12 1.16
C ARG A 42 12.81 -6.06 0.07
N CYS A 43 12.04 -4.99 0.23
CA CYS A 43 12.07 -3.85 -0.68
C CYS A 43 13.30 -2.95 -0.42
N GLY A 44 13.80 -2.90 0.81
CA GLY A 44 14.99 -2.13 1.17
C GLY A 44 16.25 -2.84 0.68
N ASP A 45 17.05 -2.19 -0.15
CA ASP A 45 18.36 -2.71 -0.52
C ASP A 45 19.26 -2.67 0.74
N ASP A 46 20.02 -3.73 1.01
CA ASP A 46 20.72 -4.07 2.28
C ASP A 46 21.65 -2.97 2.86
N ASP A 47 21.79 -1.83 2.20
CA ASP A 47 22.67 -0.72 2.58
C ASP A 47 22.13 0.71 2.33
N ARG A 48 20.90 0.92 1.80
CA ARG A 48 20.43 2.29 1.45
C ARG A 48 18.94 2.52 1.67
N ASP A 49 18.67 3.57 2.44
CA ASP A 49 17.40 4.24 2.69
C ASP A 49 16.31 3.39 3.39
N GLU A 50 16.01 3.75 4.64
CA GLU A 50 14.89 3.20 5.40
C GLU A 50 13.60 3.42 4.61
N ILE A 51 13.02 2.32 4.09
CA ILE A 51 11.74 2.37 3.38
C ILE A 51 10.68 2.91 4.33
N THR A 52 10.22 4.12 4.02
CA THR A 52 9.16 4.78 4.77
C THR A 52 7.85 4.60 4.04
N VAL A 53 6.97 3.78 4.61
CA VAL A 53 5.58 3.66 4.14
C VAL A 53 4.74 4.75 4.79
N TYR A 54 4.17 5.64 3.97
CA TYR A 54 3.34 6.74 4.45
C TYR A 54 1.87 6.35 4.57
N GLN A 55 1.38 5.42 3.75
CA GLN A 55 -0.03 5.02 3.69
C GLN A 55 -0.19 3.56 3.28
N TRP A 56 -1.26 2.91 3.74
CA TRP A 56 -1.61 1.54 3.35
C TRP A 56 -2.94 1.51 2.60
N TRP A 57 -2.95 0.80 1.47
CA TRP A 57 -4.09 0.72 0.56
C TRP A 57 -4.46 -0.73 0.30
N THR A 58 -5.75 -1.07 0.35
CA THR A 58 -6.23 -2.35 -0.17
C THR A 58 -6.20 -2.34 -1.68
N VAL A 59 -5.63 -3.38 -2.28
CA VAL A 59 -5.42 -3.45 -3.72
C VAL A 59 -5.88 -4.80 -4.28
N SER A 60 -6.16 -4.83 -5.57
CA SER A 60 -6.47 -6.09 -6.27
C SER A 60 -5.21 -6.93 -6.48
N GLU A 61 -5.38 -8.23 -6.71
CA GLU A 61 -4.29 -9.14 -7.10
C GLU A 61 -3.55 -8.68 -8.36
N ARG A 62 -4.28 -8.13 -9.34
CA ARG A 62 -3.71 -7.59 -10.57
C ARG A 62 -2.74 -6.44 -10.27
N PHE A 63 -3.19 -5.46 -9.47
CA PHE A 63 -2.35 -4.35 -9.06
C PHE A 63 -1.14 -4.84 -8.26
N ALA A 64 -1.38 -5.71 -7.27
CA ALA A 64 -0.33 -6.25 -6.41
C ALA A 64 0.76 -6.99 -7.21
N THR A 65 0.38 -7.71 -8.26
CA THR A 65 1.32 -8.41 -9.15
C THR A 65 2.21 -7.44 -9.90
N VAL A 66 1.64 -6.34 -10.38
CA VAL A 66 2.40 -5.32 -11.12
C VAL A 66 3.29 -4.52 -10.17
N ALA A 67 2.77 -4.07 -9.04
CA ALA A 67 3.52 -3.33 -8.03
C ALA A 67 4.67 -4.13 -7.42
N ALA A 68 4.51 -5.45 -7.22
CA ALA A 68 5.60 -6.31 -6.75
C ALA A 68 6.77 -6.41 -7.75
N ASN A 69 6.54 -6.13 -9.05
CA ASN A 69 7.60 -6.10 -10.06
C ASN A 69 8.33 -4.76 -10.12
N THR A 70 7.87 -3.74 -9.37
CA THR A 70 8.45 -2.40 -9.31
C THR A 70 9.00 -2.07 -7.91
N ASP A 71 9.42 -3.09 -7.16
CA ASP A 71 9.99 -2.98 -5.81
C ASP A 71 9.08 -2.30 -4.76
N GLU A 72 7.76 -2.30 -4.98
CA GLU A 72 6.81 -1.74 -4.02
C GLU A 72 6.48 -2.72 -2.88
N VAL A 73 6.18 -2.18 -1.69
CA VAL A 73 5.85 -2.97 -0.50
C VAL A 73 4.47 -3.59 -0.63
N ILE A 74 4.40 -4.90 -0.86
CA ILE A 74 3.13 -5.65 -0.97
C ILE A 74 3.05 -6.71 0.13
N VAL A 75 1.93 -6.73 0.86
CA VAL A 75 1.70 -7.67 1.95
C VAL A 75 0.37 -8.39 1.76
N LYS A 76 0.37 -9.72 1.92
CA LYS A 76 -0.84 -10.53 1.97
C LYS A 76 -1.26 -10.68 3.42
N THR A 77 -2.44 -10.16 3.76
CA THR A 77 -3.01 -10.27 5.10
C THR A 77 -4.25 -11.19 5.07
N PRO A 78 -4.77 -11.66 6.22
CA PRO A 78 -6.03 -12.40 6.26
C PRO A 78 -7.23 -11.61 5.74
N PHE A 79 -7.11 -10.29 5.62
CA PHE A 79 -8.16 -9.37 5.24
C PHE A 79 -8.05 -8.93 3.77
N GLY A 80 -7.04 -9.41 3.04
CA GLY A 80 -6.77 -9.05 1.66
C GLY A 80 -5.33 -8.61 1.42
N ILE A 81 -5.06 -8.13 0.21
CA ILE A 81 -3.74 -7.66 -0.21
C ILE A 81 -3.64 -6.16 0.03
N VAL A 82 -2.59 -5.74 0.71
CA VAL A 82 -2.31 -4.33 0.97
C VAL A 82 -1.01 -3.91 0.31
N TRP A 83 -1.01 -2.67 -0.18
CA TRP A 83 0.15 -1.98 -0.73
C TRP A 83 0.57 -0.85 0.21
N GLY A 84 1.84 -0.88 0.60
CA GLY A 84 2.50 0.12 1.42
C GLY A 84 3.07 1.22 0.53
N ARG A 85 2.32 2.32 0.43
CA ARG A 85 2.67 3.44 -0.43
C ARG A 85 3.83 4.24 0.18
N GLN A 86 4.90 4.42 -0.60
CA GLN A 86 6.10 5.17 -0.22
C GLN A 86 6.08 6.64 -0.69
N THR A 87 4.96 7.13 -1.23
CA THR A 87 4.72 8.55 -1.54
C THR A 87 3.45 9.08 -0.85
N CYS A 88 3.26 10.41 -0.76
CA CYS A 88 2.07 11.01 -0.14
C CYS A 88 1.40 12.10 -1.00
N GLY A 89 0.10 12.37 -0.81
CA GLY A 89 -0.62 13.53 -1.39
C GLY A 89 -0.78 13.56 -2.93
N GLN A 90 -0.87 14.76 -3.51
CA GLN A 90 -1.02 15.05 -4.97
C GLN A 90 0.08 14.43 -5.84
N ALA A 91 1.12 13.87 -5.23
CA ALA A 91 2.17 13.15 -5.92
C ALA A 91 1.65 11.91 -6.65
N ILE A 92 0.51 11.27 -6.30
CA ILE A 92 0.04 10.03 -6.99
C ILE A 92 -0.07 10.21 -8.51
N ALA A 93 -0.70 11.29 -8.96
CA ALA A 93 -0.88 11.56 -10.38
C ALA A 93 0.42 11.96 -11.08
N GLN A 94 1.48 12.25 -10.32
CA GLN A 94 2.81 12.62 -10.81
C GLN A 94 3.88 11.60 -10.39
N ASP A 95 3.47 10.49 -9.77
CA ASP A 95 4.37 9.49 -9.24
C ASP A 95 4.70 8.54 -10.38
N PRO A 96 5.95 8.54 -10.87
CA PRO A 96 6.33 7.72 -11.99
C PRO A 96 6.12 6.23 -11.68
N ASN A 97 6.27 5.77 -10.43
CA ASN A 97 6.03 4.37 -10.08
C ASN A 97 4.55 4.01 -10.23
N VAL A 98 3.65 4.88 -9.76
CA VAL A 98 2.21 4.65 -9.91
C VAL A 98 1.78 4.70 -11.37
N GLN A 99 2.30 5.67 -12.15
CA GLN A 99 2.04 5.75 -13.58
C GLN A 99 2.57 4.52 -14.33
N ASP A 100 3.77 4.05 -14.00
CA ASP A 100 4.38 2.85 -14.58
C ASP A 100 3.58 1.59 -14.25
N ILE A 101 3.07 1.47 -13.03
CA ILE A 101 2.16 0.39 -12.64
C ILE A 101 0.88 0.44 -13.47
N PHE A 102 0.24 1.61 -13.61
CA PHE A 102 -0.97 1.74 -14.43
C PHE A 102 -0.71 1.45 -15.91
N ASN A 103 0.39 1.97 -16.48
CA ASN A 103 0.77 1.72 -17.86
C ASN A 103 1.07 0.24 -18.12
N ALA A 104 1.74 -0.43 -17.18
CA ALA A 104 1.98 -1.87 -17.24
C ALA A 104 0.68 -2.69 -17.12
N MET A 105 -0.30 -2.19 -16.37
CA MET A 105 -1.63 -2.82 -16.30
C MET A 105 -2.39 -2.70 -17.63
N ASP A 106 -2.37 -1.56 -18.32
CA ASP A 106 -3.10 -1.38 -19.59
C ASP A 106 -2.55 -2.25 -20.76
N GLY A 107 -1.31 -2.75 -20.64
CA GLY A 107 -0.68 -3.64 -21.61
C GLY A 107 -0.99 -5.15 -21.45
N ILE A 108 -1.79 -5.53 -20.44
CA ILE A 108 -2.19 -6.92 -20.12
C ILE A 108 -3.68 -7.13 -20.43
#